data_AF-A0AAN6Q6A1-F1
#
_entry.id   AF-A0AAN6Q6A1-F1
#
_cell.length_a   1.000
_cell.length_b   1.000
_cell.length_c   1.000
_cell.angle_alpha   90.00
_cell.angle_beta   90.00
_cell.angle_gamma   90.00
#
_symmetry.space_group_name_H-M   'P 1'
#
loop_
_entity.id
_entity.type
_entity.pdbx_description
1 polymer ?
#
loop_
_entity_poly.entity_id
_entity_poly.type
_entity_poly.pdbx_seq_one_letter_code
_entity_poly.pdbx_strand_id
1 'polypeptide(L)' 'MKKWIEDHHDVEALSLPQLRQAVQGAWDAVPPDFLRQLAHTMPGRLQQVIAN' A
#
# COMPACT_ATOMS: atom_id res chain seq x y z
N MET A 1 -2.16 1.91 -0.56
CA MET A 1 -2.71 2.02 0.82
C MET A 1 -3.32 3.40 1.08
N LYS A 2 -2.55 4.51 1.06
CA LYS A 2 -3.10 5.87 1.24
C LYS A 2 -4.34 6.15 0.37
N LYS A 3 -4.21 5.97 -0.95
CA LYS A 3 -5.32 6.16 -1.90
C LYS A 3 -6.55 5.29 -1.60
N TRP A 4 -6.34 4.02 -1.22
CA TRP A 4 -7.45 3.13 -0.87
C TRP A 4 -8.18 3.60 0.40
N ILE A 5 -7.45 4.09 1.39
CA ILE A 5 -8.03 4.64 2.63
C ILE A 5 -8.80 5.93 2.33
N GLU A 6 -8.26 6.79 1.47
CA GLU A 6 -8.95 8.01 0.99
C GLU A 6 -10.23 7.70 0.20
N ASP A 7 -10.22 6.63 -0.59
CA ASP A 7 -11.39 6.20 -1.39
C ASP A 7 -12.53 5.60 -0.51
N HIS A 8 -12.22 5.13 0.71
CA HIS A 8 -13.17 4.41 1.57
C HIS A 8 -13.49 5.11 2.90
N HIS A 9 -12.74 6.14 3.28
CA HIS A 9 -12.89 6.83 4.56
C HIS A 9 -12.62 8.33 4.42
N ASP A 10 -13.34 9.15 5.19
CA ASP A 10 -13.00 10.56 5.39
C ASP A 10 -11.78 10.68 6.32
N VAL A 11 -10.60 10.76 5.72
CA VAL A 11 -9.30 10.65 6.41
C VAL A 11 -9.08 11.78 7.42
N GLU A 12 -9.64 12.96 7.18
CA GLU A 12 -9.52 14.13 8.08
C GLU A 12 -10.37 13.97 9.35
N ALA A 13 -11.40 13.12 9.30
CA ALA A 13 -12.29 12.83 10.41
C ALA A 13 -11.89 11.58 11.24
N LEU A 14 -10.85 10.83 10.82
CA LEU A 14 -10.46 9.59 11.49
C LEU A 14 -9.68 9.86 12.79
N SER A 15 -10.19 9.34 13.90
CA SER A 15 -9.39 9.17 15.11
C SER A 15 -8.27 8.14 14.90
N LEU A 16 -7.22 8.23 15.71
CA LEU A 16 -6.06 7.33 15.65
C LEU A 16 -6.43 5.82 15.68
N PRO A 17 -7.38 5.35 16.52
CA PRO A 17 -7.86 3.97 16.48
C PRO A 17 -8.54 3.59 15.15
N GLN A 18 -9.34 4.50 14.57
CA GLN A 18 -10.02 4.26 13.31
C GLN A 18 -9.04 4.24 12.14
N LEU A 19 -8.02 5.10 12.16
CA LEU A 19 -6.93 5.07 11.18
C LEU A 19 -6.19 3.72 11.22
N ARG A 20 -5.92 3.17 12.41
CA ARG A 20 -5.30 1.85 12.54
C ARG A 20 -6.17 0.75 11.92
N GLN A 21 -7.48 0.78 12.14
CA GLN A 21 -8.41 -0.17 11.52
C GLN A 21 -8.46 -0.01 10.00
N ALA A 22 -8.49 1.22 9.50
CA ALA A 22 -8.48 1.49 8.06
C ALA A 22 -7.19 0.99 7.40
N VAL A 23 -6.02 1.19 8.05
CA VAL A 23 -4.73 0.65 7.57
C VAL A 23 -4.74 -0.88 7.55
N GLN A 24 -5.29 -1.53 8.58
CA GLN A 24 -5.42 -2.98 8.62
C GLN A 24 -6.33 -3.50 7.50
N GLY A 25 -7.52 -2.91 7.34
CA GLY A 25 -8.43 -3.28 6.25
C GLY A 25 -7.82 -3.07 4.87
N ALA A 26 -7.08 -1.97 4.68
CA ALA A 26 -6.37 -1.70 3.44
C ALA A 26 -5.27 -2.74 3.14
N TRP A 27 -4.65 -3.29 4.19
CA TRP A 27 -3.66 -4.36 4.07
C TRP A 27 -4.30 -5.69 3.71
N ASP A 28 -5.39 -6.04 4.40
CA ASP A 28 -6.12 -7.30 4.19
C ASP A 28 -6.80 -7.35 2.81
N ALA A 29 -7.11 -6.19 2.22
CA ALA A 29 -7.63 -6.07 0.86
C ALA A 29 -6.58 -6.30 -0.25
N VAL A 30 -5.28 -6.38 0.08
CA VAL A 30 -4.23 -6.59 -0.93
C VAL A 30 -4.21 -8.07 -1.36
N PRO A 31 -4.33 -8.37 -2.67
CA PRO A 31 -4.24 -9.75 -3.15
C PRO A 31 -2.86 -10.37 -2.85
N PRO A 32 -2.78 -11.64 -2.40
CA PRO A 32 -1.50 -12.29 -2.10
C PRO A 32 -0.52 -12.33 -3.29
N ASP A 33 -1.03 -12.41 -4.51
CA ASP A 33 -0.21 -12.41 -5.73
C ASP A 33 0.36 -11.04 -6.06
N PHE A 34 -0.31 -9.96 -5.64
CA PHE A 34 0.18 -8.60 -5.87
C PHE A 34 1.53 -8.36 -5.19
N LEU A 35 1.69 -8.80 -3.94
CA LEU A 35 2.94 -8.67 -3.20
C LEU A 35 4.07 -9.50 -3.84
N ARG A 36 3.75 -10.69 -4.35
CA ARG A 36 4.71 -11.50 -5.10
C ARG A 36 5.14 -10.78 -6.37
N GLN A 37 4.21 -10.31 -7.18
CA GLN A 37 4.54 -9.56 -8.41
C GLN A 37 5.37 -8.32 -8.11
N LEU A 38 5.02 -7.56 -7.07
CA LEU A 38 5.78 -6.40 -6.62
C LEU A 38 7.23 -6.76 -6.28
N ALA A 39 7.45 -7.85 -5.54
CA ALA A 39 8.80 -8.31 -5.22
C ALA A 39 9.62 -8.65 -6.48
N HIS A 40 8.99 -9.24 -7.50
CA HIS A 40 9.65 -9.53 -8.78
C HIS A 40 10.04 -8.28 -9.57
N THR A 41 9.46 -7.11 -9.27
CA THR A 41 9.89 -5.84 -9.91
C THR A 41 11.19 -5.27 -9.32
N MET A 42 11.60 -5.71 -8.12
CA MET A 42 12.74 -5.14 -7.40
C MET A 42 14.06 -5.18 -8.18
N PRO A 43 14.44 -6.29 -8.85
CA PRO A 43 15.67 -6.32 -9.66
C PRO A 43 15.69 -5.25 -10.75
N GLY A 44 14.57 -5.06 -11.46
CA GLY A 44 14.46 -4.04 -12.51
C GLY A 44 14.57 -2.62 -11.96
N ARG A 45 13.97 -2.35 -10.79
CA ARG A 45 14.09 -1.04 -10.11
C ARG A 45 15.52 -0.76 -9.66
N LEU A 46 16.23 -1.77 -9.16
CA LEU A 46 17.65 -1.65 -8.80
C LEU A 46 18.52 -1.35 -10.02
N GLN A 47 18.26 -2.01 -11.15
CA GLN A 47 18.98 -1.74 -12.40
C GLN A 47 18.79 -0.29 -12.87
N GLN A 48 17.57 0.26 -12.75
CA GLN A 48 17.32 1.67 -13.09
C GLN A 48 18.07 2.67 -12.21
N VAL A 49 18.28 2.35 -10.93
CA VAL A 49 19.07 3.20 -10.04
C VAL A 49 20.55 3.13 -10.40
N ILE A 50 21.07 1.95 -10.75
CA ILE A 50 22.49 1.77 -11.13
C ILE A 50 22.80 2.43 -12.48
N ALA A 51 21.84 2.48 -13.39
CA ALA A 51 22.00 3.08 -14.71
C ALA A 51 21.91 4.62 -14.72
N ASN A 52 21.60 5.26 -13.59
CA ASN A 52 21.59 6.71 -13.38
C ASN A 52 22.79 7.15 -12.55
#